data_AF-A0A924AUE1-F1
#
_entry.id   AF-A0A924AUE1-F1
#
_cell.length_a   1.000
_cell.length_b   1.000
_cell.length_c   1.000
_cell.angle_alpha   90.00
_cell.angle_beta   90.00
_cell.angle_gamma   90.00
#
_symmetry.space_group_name_H-M   'P 1'
#
loop_
_entity.id
_entity.type
_entity.pdbx_description
1 polymer ?
#
loop_
_entity_poly.entity_id
_entity_poly.type
_entity_poly.pdbx_seq_one_letter_code
_entity_poly.pdbx_strand_id
1 'polypeptide(L)'
;MNKFSLESIVAFLKPYNTKLIAVTKTHPVDTLQESYNIGLRVFGENKVQELVSKQEVLPKDIEWHLIGHLQSNKVKYIAPFVYMIHSVDSFKLLQEINKEAKKNNRI
;
A
#
# COMPACT_ATOMS: atom_id res chain seq x y z
N MET A 1 -12.33 22.91 -3.10
CA MET A 1 -11.62 21.83 -3.83
C MET A 1 -12.18 20.52 -3.30
N ASN A 2 -12.77 19.63 -4.10
CA ASN A 2 -12.24 19.04 -5.32
C ASN A 2 -13.24 19.00 -6.48
N LYS A 3 -12.71 19.23 -7.69
CA LYS A 3 -13.44 19.34 -8.96
C LYS A 3 -13.53 18.00 -9.72
N PHE A 4 -13.19 16.88 -9.08
CA PHE A 4 -13.14 15.56 -9.71
C PHE A 4 -13.62 14.47 -8.74
N SER A 5 -14.62 13.69 -9.15
CA SER A 5 -15.05 12.45 -8.48
C SER A 5 -14.06 11.33 -8.74
N LEU A 6 -14.05 10.28 -7.91
CA LEU A 6 -13.25 9.06 -8.17
C LEU A 6 -13.50 8.52 -9.59
N GLU A 7 -14.75 8.50 -10.01
CA GLU A 7 -15.16 8.10 -11.36
C GLU A 7 -14.46 8.91 -12.45
N SER A 8 -14.37 10.23 -12.29
CA SER A 8 -13.71 11.09 -13.27
C SER A 8 -12.19 10.85 -13.35
N ILE A 9 -11.54 10.55 -12.22
CA ILE A 9 -10.11 10.20 -12.18
C ILE A 9 -9.89 8.85 -12.86
N VAL A 10 -10.70 7.84 -12.52
CA VAL A 10 -10.60 6.50 -13.13
C VAL A 10 -10.86 6.56 -14.63
N ALA A 11 -11.86 7.34 -15.08
CA ALA A 11 -12.14 7.56 -16.50
C ALA A 11 -10.96 8.22 -17.22
N PHE A 12 -10.35 9.24 -16.60
CA PHE A 12 -9.16 9.91 -17.13
C PHE A 12 -7.95 8.96 -17.23
N LEU A 13 -7.76 8.06 -16.27
CA LEU A 13 -6.62 7.15 -16.21
C LEU A 13 -6.74 5.94 -17.14
N LYS A 14 -7.96 5.60 -17.60
CA LYS A 14 -8.26 4.42 -18.43
C LYS A 14 -7.33 4.20 -19.65
N PRO A 15 -6.93 5.21 -20.44
CA PRO A 15 -6.09 4.98 -21.61
C PRO A 15 -4.59 4.83 -21.29
N TYR A 16 -4.16 5.12 -20.06
CA TYR A 16 -2.73 5.21 -19.71
C TYR A 16 -2.13 3.92 -19.14
N ASN A 17 -2.90 2.83 -19.04
CA ASN A 17 -2.48 1.59 -18.36
C ASN A 17 -1.87 1.86 -16.96
N THR A 18 -2.48 2.78 -16.22
CA THR A 18 -2.02 3.22 -14.89
C THR A 18 -2.88 2.63 -13.78
N LYS A 19 -2.27 2.44 -12.61
CA LYS A 19 -2.98 2.07 -11.38
C LYS A 19 -3.06 3.26 -10.44
N LEU A 20 -4.26 3.61 -9.98
CA LEU A 20 -4.47 4.65 -8.98
C LEU A 20 -4.10 4.10 -7.59
N ILE A 21 -3.26 4.82 -6.86
CA ILE A 21 -2.91 4.51 -5.46
C ILE A 21 -3.50 5.63 -4.59
N ALA A 22 -4.42 5.29 -3.68
CA ALA A 22 -4.93 6.23 -2.71
C ALA A 22 -3.93 6.38 -1.56
N VAL A 23 -3.32 7.56 -1.41
CA VAL A 23 -2.39 7.83 -0.31
C VAL A 23 -3.17 8.15 0.96
N THR A 24 -3.07 7.27 1.95
CA THR A 24 -3.94 7.29 3.14
C THR A 24 -3.22 7.55 4.45
N LYS A 25 -1.94 7.93 4.37
CA LYS A 25 -1.18 8.40 5.54
C LYS A 25 -1.98 9.44 6.32
N THR A 26 -2.03 9.31 7.64
CA THR A 26 -2.73 10.23 8.56
C THR A 26 -4.26 10.23 8.47
N HIS A 27 -4.87 9.42 7.60
CA HIS A 27 -6.33 9.26 7.55
C HIS A 27 -6.81 8.11 8.47
N PRO A 28 -7.94 8.28 9.17
CA PRO A 28 -8.51 7.26 10.06
C PRO A 28 -9.08 6.07 9.28
N VAL A 29 -9.17 4.91 9.92
CA VAL A 29 -9.68 3.66 9.34
C VAL A 29 -11.05 3.83 8.68
N ASP A 30 -11.95 4.60 9.29
CA ASP A 30 -13.30 4.83 8.75
C ASP A 30 -13.26 5.49 7.36
N THR A 31 -12.39 6.48 7.15
CA THR A 31 -12.19 7.12 5.84
C THR A 31 -11.64 6.14 4.79
N LEU A 32 -10.77 5.21 5.22
CA LEU A 32 -10.27 4.15 4.33
C LEU A 32 -11.38 3.15 4.00
N GLN A 33 -12.22 2.80 4.96
CA GLN A 33 -13.36 1.90 4.76
C GLN A 33 -14.38 2.53 3.80
N GLU A 34 -14.69 3.81 3.92
CA GLU A 34 -15.52 4.55 2.95
C GLU A 34 -14.91 4.52 1.55
N SER A 35 -13.61 4.80 1.45
CA SER A 35 -12.85 4.75 0.19
C SER A 35 -12.87 3.35 -0.43
N TYR A 36 -12.74 2.31 0.39
CA TYR A 36 -12.86 0.93 -0.03
C TYR A 36 -14.27 0.61 -0.55
N ASN A 37 -15.30 1.08 0.14
CA ASN A 37 -16.69 0.84 -0.22
C ASN A 37 -17.07 1.45 -1.58
N ILE A 38 -16.40 2.54 -1.99
CA ILE A 38 -16.57 3.15 -3.32
C ILE A 38 -15.67 2.54 -4.41
N GLY A 39 -15.00 1.42 -4.12
CA GLY A 39 -14.26 0.63 -5.12
C GLY A 39 -12.75 0.80 -5.13
N LEU A 40 -12.16 1.65 -4.27
CA LEU A 40 -10.70 1.69 -4.13
C LEU A 40 -10.19 0.40 -3.50
N ARG A 41 -9.09 -0.13 -4.04
CA ARG A 41 -8.44 -1.35 -3.55
C ARG A 41 -6.96 -1.20 -3.26
N VAL A 42 -6.37 -0.08 -3.67
CA VAL A 42 -4.92 0.14 -3.62
C VAL A 42 -4.64 1.31 -2.72
N PHE A 43 -3.94 1.05 -1.61
CA PHE A 43 -3.72 2.03 -0.56
C PHE A 43 -2.24 2.19 -0.26
N GLY A 44 -1.80 3.45 -0.16
CA GLY A 44 -0.41 3.84 0.03
C GLY A 44 -0.16 4.39 1.43
N GLU A 45 0.78 3.78 2.16
CA GLU A 45 1.17 4.20 3.51
C GLU A 45 2.66 4.58 3.59
N ASN A 46 2.96 5.55 4.46
CA ASN A 46 4.34 6.01 4.67
C ASN A 46 5.07 5.22 5.77
N LYS A 47 4.34 4.71 6.77
CA LYS A 47 4.92 4.11 7.99
C LYS A 47 4.43 2.68 8.14
N VAL A 48 5.37 1.76 8.41
CA VAL A 48 5.07 0.33 8.60
C VAL A 48 4.05 0.10 9.72
N GLN A 49 4.16 0.80 10.84
CA GLN A 49 3.26 0.62 11.98
C GLN A 49 1.81 0.98 11.63
N GLU A 50 1.62 2.11 10.93
CA GLU A 50 0.30 2.57 10.50
C GLU A 50 -0.31 1.61 9.48
N LEU A 51 0.50 1.15 8.54
CA LEU A 51 0.13 0.14 7.55
C LEU A 51 -0.33 -1.16 8.25
N VAL A 52 0.47 -1.70 9.17
CA VAL A 52 0.12 -2.95 9.90
C VAL A 52 -1.17 -2.77 10.68
N SER A 53 -1.32 -1.68 11.44
CA SER A 53 -2.54 -1.44 12.23
C SER A 53 -3.80 -1.33 11.35
N LYS A 54 -3.69 -0.71 10.17
CA LYS A 54 -4.79 -0.57 9.22
C LYS A 54 -5.10 -1.90 8.53
N GLN A 55 -4.08 -2.65 8.11
CA GLN A 55 -4.23 -3.95 7.48
C GLN A 55 -4.93 -4.95 8.40
N GLU A 56 -4.71 -4.87 9.71
CA GLU A 56 -5.34 -5.76 10.69
C GLU A 56 -6.87 -5.65 10.67
N VAL A 57 -7.39 -4.42 10.60
CA VAL A 57 -8.83 -4.13 10.76
C VAL A 57 -9.59 -3.92 9.43
N LEU A 58 -8.89 -3.68 8.32
CA LEU A 58 -9.49 -3.46 7.01
C LEU A 58 -9.58 -4.77 6.18
N PRO A 59 -10.39 -4.78 5.10
CA PRO A 59 -10.49 -5.91 4.18
C PRO A 59 -9.15 -6.42 3.67
N LYS A 60 -9.02 -7.75 3.57
CA LYS A 60 -7.74 -8.43 3.28
C LYS A 60 -7.37 -8.44 1.79
N ASP A 61 -8.30 -8.09 0.92
CA ASP A 61 -8.09 -7.92 -0.53
C ASP A 61 -7.51 -6.54 -0.89
N ILE A 62 -7.24 -5.68 0.09
CA ILE A 62 -6.51 -4.44 -0.13
C ILE A 62 -5.07 -4.72 -0.56
N GLU A 63 -4.66 -4.09 -1.65
CA GLU A 63 -3.27 -4.01 -2.08
C GLU A 63 -2.54 -2.89 -1.33
N TRP A 64 -1.82 -3.28 -0.29
CA TRP A 64 -1.03 -2.34 0.50
C TRP A 64 0.30 -2.00 -0.18
N HIS A 65 0.50 -0.71 -0.44
CA HIS A 65 1.73 -0.15 -1.00
C HIS A 65 2.46 0.64 0.09
N LEU A 66 3.73 0.29 0.36
CA LEU A 66 4.59 1.14 1.18
C LEU A 66 5.30 2.16 0.27
N ILE A 67 5.02 3.44 0.48
CA ILE A 67 5.57 4.55 -0.31
C ILE A 67 6.55 5.43 0.47
N GLY A 68 6.64 5.23 1.80
CA GLY A 68 7.63 5.88 2.66
C GLY A 68 8.85 5.00 2.93
N HIS A 69 9.90 5.58 3.50
CA HIS A 69 11.16 4.88 3.77
C HIS A 69 10.98 3.60 4.60
N LEU A 70 11.69 2.53 4.23
CA LEU A 70 11.63 1.23 4.87
C LEU A 70 12.95 0.88 5.56
N GLN A 71 12.93 0.85 6.89
CA GLN A 71 14.03 0.30 7.68
C GLN A 71 14.08 -1.22 7.54
N SER A 72 15.26 -1.80 7.30
CA SER A 72 15.41 -3.24 7.01
C SER A 72 14.83 -4.16 8.11
N ASN A 73 14.95 -3.79 9.39
CA ASN A 73 14.40 -4.57 10.50
C ASN A 73 12.85 -4.58 10.56
N LYS A 74 12.19 -3.71 9.77
CA LYS A 74 10.73 -3.62 9.69
C LYS A 74 10.13 -4.45 8.56
N VAL A 75 10.94 -4.95 7.63
CA VAL A 75 10.48 -5.76 6.48
C VAL A 75 9.59 -6.92 6.93
N LYS A 76 10.00 -7.65 7.97
CA LYS A 76 9.28 -8.83 8.51
C LYS A 76 7.82 -8.58 8.88
N TYR A 77 7.44 -7.34 9.22
CA TYR A 77 6.07 -7.02 9.64
C TYR A 77 5.11 -6.87 8.46
N ILE A 78 5.63 -6.50 7.29
CA ILE A 78 4.81 -6.25 6.10
C ILE A 78 4.98 -7.34 5.04
N ALA A 79 6.08 -8.09 5.08
CA ALA A 79 6.36 -9.18 4.15
C ALA A 79 5.19 -10.18 3.96
N PRO A 80 4.38 -10.53 4.97
CA PRO A 80 3.27 -11.46 4.77
C PRO A 80 2.22 -10.96 3.75
N PHE A 81 1.95 -9.65 3.70
CA PHE A 81 0.79 -9.12 2.98
C PHE A 81 1.09 -7.94 2.02
N VAL A 82 2.24 -7.26 2.13
CA VAL A 82 2.53 -6.06 1.33
C VAL A 82 2.49 -6.39 -0.16
N TYR A 83 1.83 -5.54 -0.96
CA TYR A 83 1.76 -5.74 -2.39
C TYR A 83 2.98 -5.14 -3.11
N MET A 84 3.36 -3.91 -2.75
CA MET A 84 4.48 -3.21 -3.38
C MET A 84 5.27 -2.36 -2.37
N ILE A 85 6.60 -2.37 -2.46
CA ILE A 85 7.49 -1.47 -1.72
C ILE A 85 8.15 -0.53 -2.74
N HIS A 86 7.77 0.75 -2.73
CA HIS A 86 8.28 1.75 -3.69
C HIS A 86 9.62 2.37 -3.26
N SER A 87 9.98 2.21 -1.99
CA SER A 87 11.06 2.93 -1.32
C SER A 87 12.36 2.12 -1.18
N VAL A 88 12.64 1.18 -2.09
CA VAL A 88 13.88 0.38 -2.02
C VAL A 88 15.04 1.25 -2.49
N ASP A 89 15.94 1.60 -1.57
CA ASP A 89 17.04 2.55 -1.80
C ASP A 89 18.44 1.93 -1.70
N SER A 90 18.54 0.64 -1.37
CA SER A 90 19.82 -0.03 -1.19
C SER A 90 19.76 -1.53 -1.48
N PHE A 91 20.88 -2.08 -1.93
CA PHE A 91 21.02 -3.53 -2.15
C PHE A 91 20.82 -4.33 -0.85
N LYS A 92 21.31 -3.82 0.27
CA LYS A 92 21.11 -4.43 1.59
C LYS A 92 19.62 -4.56 1.96
N LEU A 93 18.83 -3.51 1.71
CA LEU A 93 17.39 -3.54 1.93
C LEU A 93 16.71 -4.56 1.00
N LEU A 94 17.09 -4.58 -0.28
CA LEU A 94 16.57 -5.56 -1.25
C LEU A 94 16.85 -7.01 -0.81
N GLN A 95 18.05 -7.30 -0.29
CA GLN A 95 18.39 -8.63 0.22
C GLN A 95 17.52 -9.04 1.41
N GLU A 96 17.25 -8.12 2.35
CA GLU A 96 16.37 -8.42 3.49
C GLU A 96 14.92 -8.63 3.04
N ILE A 97 14.43 -7.84 2.07
CA ILE A 97 13.11 -8.04 1.44
C ILE A 97 13.02 -9.44 0.83
N ASN A 98 13.99 -9.84 0.01
CA ASN A 98 14.02 -11.17 -0.62
C ASN A 98 14.05 -12.31 0.42
N LYS A 99 14.81 -12.15 1.50
CA LYS A 99 14.88 -13.13 2.60
C LYS A 99 13.54 -13.29 3.31
N GLU A 100 12.88 -12.20 3.68
CA GLU A 100 11.57 -12.26 4.34
C GLU A 100 10.46 -12.69 3.38
N ALA A 101 10.55 -12.36 2.09
CA ALA A 101 9.62 -12.85 1.06
C ALA A 101 9.65 -14.38 0.93
N LYS A 102 10.85 -14.99 0.91
CA LYS A 102 11.02 -16.45 0.91
C LYS A 102 10.38 -17.11 2.13
N LYS A 103 10.56 -16.54 3.33
CA LYS A 103 9.94 -17.06 4.56
C LYS A 103 8.40 -17.03 4.52
N ASN A 104 7.83 -16.14 3.72
CA ASN A 104 6.39 -15.96 3.55
C ASN A 104 5.86 -16.60 2.26
N ASN A 105 6.65 -17.44 1.57
CA ASN A 105 6.28 -18.13 0.32
C ASN A 105 5.78 -17.18 -0.79
N ARG A 106 6.43 -16.03 -0.93
CA ARG A 106 6.08 -15.01 -1.93
C ARG A 106 6.92 -15.07 -3.20
N ILE A 107 7.98 -15.88 -3.19
CA ILE A 107 8.93 -16.18 -4.27
C ILE A 107 9.57 -17.56 -4.03
#